data_AF-A0A7C2BK80-F1
#
_entry.id   AF-A0A7C2BK80-F1
#
_cell.length_a   1.000
_cell.length_b   1.000
_cell.length_c   1.000
_cell.angle_alpha   90.00
_cell.angle_beta   90.00
_cell.angle_gamma   90.00
#
_symmetry.space_group_name_H-M   'P 1'
#
loop_
_entity.id
_entity.type
_entity.pdbx_description
1 polymer ?
#
loop_
_entity_poly.entity_id
_entity_poly.type
_entity_poly.pdbx_seq_one_letter_code
_entity_poly.pdbx_strand_id
1 'polypeptide(L)'
;MTHSYSLNDPLATTILVFASMSISFIALLLVYESLKSRVTRETQIYLSGEPEEVVKEASPSVGNLYWGFIKKFARSIFNTLINKVQTGSIHEWFSFISSWLGILILLAVLMSVLYLLAR
;
A
#
# COMPACT_ATOMS: atom_id res chain seq x y z
N MET A 1 40.53 10.42 20.28
CA MET A 1 39.48 11.45 20.05
C MET A 1 38.14 10.73 20.05
N THR A 2 37.43 10.76 21.17
CA THR A 2 36.08 10.20 21.27
C THR A 2 35.11 11.22 20.72
N HIS A 3 34.57 11.00 19.52
CA HIS A 3 33.51 11.83 18.97
C HIS A 3 32.28 11.72 19.87
N SER A 4 32.02 12.75 20.67
CA SER A 4 30.75 12.89 21.38
C SER A 4 29.68 13.22 20.36
N TYR A 5 28.91 12.22 19.93
CA TYR A 5 27.75 12.45 19.08
C TYR A 5 26.76 13.35 19.81
N SER A 6 26.57 14.56 19.30
CA SER A 6 25.55 15.49 19.79
C SER A 6 24.17 14.91 19.49
N LEU A 7 23.25 14.95 20.46
CA LEU A 7 21.84 14.56 20.28
C LEU A 7 21.12 15.41 19.19
N ASN A 8 21.72 16.51 18.76
CA ASN A 8 21.18 17.40 17.72
C ASN A 8 21.75 17.12 16.32
N ASP A 9 22.61 16.11 16.16
CA ASP A 9 23.08 15.71 14.84
C ASP A 9 21.99 14.87 14.11
N PRO A 10 21.43 15.37 12.99
CA PRO A 10 20.38 14.68 12.26
C PRO A 10 20.78 13.28 11.79
N LEU A 11 22.07 13.05 11.53
CA LEU A 11 22.58 11.76 11.07
C LEU A 11 22.64 10.76 12.22
N ALA A 12 23.14 11.18 13.39
CA ALA A 12 23.23 10.32 14.57
C ALA A 12 21.83 9.92 15.09
N THR A 13 20.88 10.85 15.08
CA THR A 13 19.49 10.59 15.47
C THR A 13 18.79 9.64 14.49
N THR A 14 18.99 9.81 13.19
CA THR A 14 18.44 8.91 12.16
C THR A 14 18.96 7.47 12.33
N ILE A 15 20.27 7.30 12.54
CA ILE A 15 20.87 5.98 12.78
C ILE A 15 20.29 5.32 14.04
N LEU A 16 20.14 6.09 15.12
CA LEU A 16 19.61 5.58 16.39
C LEU A 16 18.14 5.16 16.26
N VAL A 17 17.32 5.93 15.57
CA VAL A 17 15.93 5.56 15.28
C VAL A 17 15.88 4.29 14.44
N PHE A 18 16.65 4.20 13.35
CA PHE A 18 16.69 3.01 12.49
C PHE A 18 17.14 1.75 13.24
N ALA A 19 18.14 1.88 14.11
CA ALA A 19 18.62 0.79 14.95
C ALA A 19 17.53 0.32 15.92
N SER A 20 16.85 1.25 16.60
CA SER A 20 15.76 0.92 17.53
C SER A 20 14.58 0.23 16.84
N MET A 21 14.20 0.67 15.64
CA MET A 21 13.14 0.05 14.84
C MET A 21 13.53 -1.37 14.39
N SER A 22 14.79 -1.54 13.98
CA SER A 22 15.32 -2.84 13.54
C SER A 22 15.36 -3.85 14.69
N ILE A 23 15.80 -3.44 15.88
CA ILE A 23 15.80 -4.28 17.08
C ILE A 23 14.37 -4.67 17.47
N SER A 24 13.44 -3.72 17.44
CA SER A 24 12.03 -3.97 17.75
C SER A 24 11.41 -4.96 16.76
N PHE A 25 11.71 -4.82 15.48
CA PHE A 25 11.25 -5.75 14.44
C PHE A 25 11.80 -7.17 14.64
N ILE A 26 13.10 -7.31 14.90
CA ILE A 26 13.73 -8.61 15.17
C ILE A 26 13.10 -9.26 16.41
N ALA A 27 12.89 -8.49 17.48
CA ALA A 27 12.27 -9.01 18.70
C ALA A 27 10.85 -9.54 18.43
N LEU A 28 10.03 -8.78 17.70
CA LEU A 28 8.69 -9.22 17.31
C LEU A 28 8.71 -10.47 16.41
N LEU A 29 9.65 -10.55 15.47
CA LEU A 29 9.82 -11.71 14.60
C LEU A 29 10.18 -12.96 15.40
N LEU A 30 11.10 -12.85 16.36
CA LEU A 30 11.46 -13.95 17.25
C LEU A 30 10.29 -14.40 18.12
N VAL A 31 9.51 -13.46 18.66
CA VAL A 31 8.29 -13.75 19.42
C VAL A 31 7.27 -14.47 18.53
N TYR A 32 7.05 -13.98 17.32
CA TYR A 32 6.15 -14.60 16.35
C TYR A 32 6.57 -16.04 16.05
N GLU A 33 7.83 -16.29 15.67
CA GLU A 33 8.30 -17.65 15.38
C GLU A 33 8.25 -18.59 16.60
N SER A 34 8.41 -18.04 17.81
CA SER A 34 8.29 -18.81 19.05
C SER A 34 6.85 -19.16 19.42
N LEU A 35 5.91 -18.26 19.15
CA LEU A 35 4.48 -18.43 19.47
C LEU A 35 3.68 -19.05 18.32
N LYS A 36 4.24 -19.10 17.11
CA LYS A 36 3.59 -19.67 15.95
C LYS A 36 3.28 -21.15 16.22
N SER A 37 1.98 -21.45 16.32
CA SER A 37 1.50 -22.83 16.42
C SER A 37 2.02 -23.63 15.23
N ARG A 38 2.71 -24.74 15.51
CA ARG A 38 3.11 -25.73 14.49
C ARG A 38 1.97 -26.66 14.10
N VAL A 39 0.86 -26.61 14.84
CA VAL A 39 -0.34 -27.42 14.57
C VAL A 39 -1.31 -26.56 13.78
N THR A 40 -1.35 -26.79 12.47
CA THR A 40 -2.41 -26.30 11.60
C THR A 40 -3.64 -27.14 11.86
N ARG A 41 -4.68 -26.56 12.46
CA ARG A 41 -5.95 -27.26 12.67
C ARG A 41 -6.61 -27.42 11.30
N GLU A 42 -6.74 -28.65 10.80
CA GLU A 42 -7.61 -28.94 9.66
C GLU A 42 -9.07 -28.85 10.12
N THR A 43 -9.56 -27.63 10.29
CA THR A 43 -11.00 -27.40 10.43
C THR A 43 -11.61 -27.42 9.04
N GLN A 44 -12.57 -28.33 8.83
CA GLN A 44 -13.47 -28.28 7.68
C GLN A 44 -14.08 -26.88 7.60
N ILE A 45 -14.15 -26.33 6.38
CA ILE A 45 -14.56 -24.94 6.16
C ILE A 45 -16.06 -24.83 6.44
N TYR A 46 -16.41 -24.34 7.64
CA TYR A 46 -17.79 -24.11 8.02
C TYR A 46 -18.25 -22.74 7.51
N LEU A 47 -19.05 -22.73 6.45
CA LEU A 47 -19.55 -21.50 5.85
C LEU A 47 -21.03 -21.29 6.19
N SER A 48 -21.27 -20.81 7.41
CA SER A 48 -22.58 -20.28 7.85
C SER A 48 -23.79 -21.19 7.61
N GLY A 49 -23.62 -22.52 7.71
CA GLY A 49 -24.71 -23.50 7.57
C GLY A 49 -24.92 -24.06 6.16
N GLU A 50 -24.09 -23.70 5.18
CA GLU A 50 -24.08 -24.34 3.87
C GLU A 50 -23.46 -25.75 3.95
N PRO A 51 -24.03 -26.75 3.25
CA PRO A 51 -23.47 -28.09 3.23
C PRO A 51 -22.11 -28.12 2.53
N GLU A 52 -21.23 -29.01 2.99
CA GLU A 52 -19.82 -29.15 2.55
C GLU A 52 -19.64 -29.34 1.04
N GLU A 53 -20.69 -29.82 0.35
CA GLU A 53 -20.71 -29.96 -1.11
C GLU A 53 -20.62 -28.63 -1.86
N VAL A 54 -21.07 -27.53 -1.24
CA VAL A 54 -21.15 -26.19 -1.85
C VAL A 54 -19.81 -25.45 -1.77
N VAL A 55 -19.07 -25.60 -0.68
CA VAL A 55 -17.80 -24.89 -0.45
C VAL A 55 -16.69 -25.89 -0.17
N LYS A 56 -16.06 -26.37 -1.24
CA LYS A 56 -14.97 -27.35 -1.17
C LYS A 56 -13.61 -26.72 -0.86
N GLU A 57 -13.46 -25.41 -1.03
CA GLU A 57 -12.19 -24.69 -0.90
C GLU A 57 -12.38 -23.39 -0.10
N ALA A 58 -11.43 -23.08 0.79
CA ALA A 58 -11.47 -21.87 1.61
C ALA A 58 -11.26 -20.61 0.76
N SER A 59 -10.55 -20.77 -0.35
CA SER A 59 -10.33 -19.74 -1.34
C SER A 59 -11.33 -19.86 -2.48
N PRO A 60 -11.93 -18.75 -2.94
CA PRO A 60 -12.69 -18.77 -4.18
C PRO A 60 -11.80 -19.22 -5.34
N SER A 61 -12.37 -19.97 -6.29
CA SER A 61 -11.69 -20.34 -7.52
C SER A 61 -11.19 -19.11 -8.26
N VAL A 62 -10.12 -19.28 -9.06
CA VAL A 62 -9.54 -18.19 -9.87
C VAL A 62 -10.60 -17.52 -10.75
N GLY A 63 -11.56 -18.29 -11.29
CA GLY A 63 -12.67 -17.75 -12.07
C GLY A 63 -13.61 -16.85 -11.27
N ASN A 64 -13.89 -17.22 -10.01
CA ASN A 64 -14.72 -16.41 -9.11
C ASN A 64 -14.01 -15.13 -8.67
N LEU A 65 -12.69 -15.21 -8.41
CA LEU A 65 -11.85 -14.04 -8.14
C LEU A 65 -11.81 -13.09 -9.33
N TYR A 66 -11.60 -13.62 -10.53
CA TYR A 66 -11.64 -12.87 -11.78
C TYR A 66 -12.97 -12.14 -11.92
N TRP A 67 -14.09 -12.85 -11.72
CA TRP A 67 -15.41 -12.23 -11.86
C TRP A 67 -15.72 -11.20 -10.77
N GLY A 68 -15.25 -11.44 -9.54
CA GLY A 68 -15.32 -10.46 -8.45
C GLY A 68 -14.55 -9.18 -8.77
N PHE A 69 -13.33 -9.32 -9.29
CA PHE A 69 -12.51 -8.20 -9.75
C PHE A 69 -13.18 -7.43 -10.88
N ILE A 70 -13.67 -8.13 -11.91
CA ILE A 70 -14.34 -7.49 -13.05
C ILE A 70 -15.58 -6.71 -12.60
N LYS A 71 -16.43 -7.33 -11.77
CA LYS A 71 -17.69 -6.71 -11.33
C LYS A 71 -17.49 -5.49 -10.43
N LYS A 72 -16.57 -5.56 -9.46
CA LYS A 72 -16.36 -4.46 -8.51
C LYS A 72 -15.39 -3.41 -9.04
N PHE A 73 -14.24 -3.84 -9.53
CA PHE A 73 -13.14 -2.94 -9.83
C PHE A 73 -13.19 -2.47 -11.28
N ALA A 74 -13.15 -3.40 -12.24
CA ALA A 74 -13.09 -3.04 -13.66
C ALA A 74 -14.33 -2.24 -14.10
N ARG A 75 -15.53 -2.66 -13.67
CA ARG A 75 -16.77 -1.93 -13.98
C ARG A 75 -16.84 -0.54 -13.36
N SER A 76 -16.39 -0.40 -12.11
CA SER A 76 -16.36 0.90 -11.43
C SER A 76 -15.39 1.87 -12.10
N ILE A 77 -14.18 1.39 -12.43
CA ILE A 77 -13.17 2.17 -13.13
C ILE A 77 -13.66 2.57 -14.52
N PHE A 78 -14.18 1.61 -15.29
CA PHE A 78 -14.70 1.87 -16.63
C PHE A 78 -15.82 2.92 -16.61
N ASN A 79 -16.79 2.77 -15.71
CA ASN A 79 -17.86 3.75 -15.55
C ASN A 79 -17.33 5.12 -15.10
N THR A 80 -16.32 5.15 -14.24
CA THR A 80 -15.73 6.41 -13.76
C THR A 80 -14.97 7.11 -14.88
N LEU A 81 -14.15 6.40 -15.64
CA LEU A 81 -13.41 6.97 -16.76
C LEU A 81 -14.38 7.50 -17.82
N ILE A 82 -15.33 6.70 -18.26
CA ILE A 82 -16.26 7.14 -19.32
C ILE A 82 -17.10 8.31 -18.84
N ASN A 83 -17.71 8.22 -17.66
CA ASN A 83 -18.68 9.22 -17.24
C ASN A 83 -18.04 10.50 -16.68
N LYS A 84 -16.79 10.46 -16.19
CA LYS A 84 -16.12 11.65 -15.62
C LYS A 84 -15.03 12.25 -16.52
N VAL A 85 -14.45 11.47 -17.43
CA VAL A 85 -13.38 11.96 -18.32
C VAL A 85 -13.96 12.39 -19.67
N GLN A 86 -15.03 11.75 -20.14
CA GLN A 86 -15.66 12.04 -21.43
C GLN A 86 -16.99 12.78 -21.29
N THR A 87 -17.06 13.73 -20.37
CA THR A 87 -18.26 14.55 -20.10
C THR A 87 -18.52 15.59 -21.19
N GLY A 88 -17.54 15.91 -22.03
CA GLY A 88 -17.64 16.92 -23.10
C GLY A 88 -17.66 18.37 -22.61
N SER A 89 -17.55 18.60 -21.30
CA SER A 89 -17.49 19.92 -20.69
C SER A 89 -16.09 20.52 -20.77
N ILE A 90 -15.99 21.71 -21.39
CA ILE A 90 -14.73 22.46 -21.47
C ILE A 90 -14.21 22.84 -20.07
N HIS A 91 -15.11 23.10 -19.12
CA HIS A 91 -14.74 23.46 -17.75
C HIS A 91 -14.04 22.29 -17.03
N GLU A 92 -14.54 21.07 -17.19
CA GLU A 92 -13.94 19.88 -16.59
C GLU A 92 -12.59 19.55 -17.23
N TRP A 93 -12.48 19.72 -18.55
CA TRP A 93 -11.20 19.60 -19.26
C TRP A 93 -10.17 20.60 -18.75
N PHE A 94 -10.55 21.87 -18.59
CA PHE A 94 -9.66 22.90 -18.06
C PHE A 94 -9.24 22.59 -16.61
N SER A 95 -10.17 22.15 -15.77
CA SER A 95 -9.89 21.73 -14.39
C SER A 95 -8.89 20.57 -14.33
N PHE A 96 -9.06 19.57 -15.21
CA PHE A 96 -8.13 18.44 -15.33
C PHE A 96 -6.72 18.90 -15.76
N ILE A 97 -6.62 19.71 -16.81
CA ILE A 97 -5.33 20.22 -17.31
C ILE A 97 -4.63 21.11 -16.28
N SER A 98 -5.37 21.99 -15.61
CA SER A 98 -4.84 22.86 -14.54
C SER A 98 -4.33 22.04 -13.36
N SER A 99 -5.08 21.01 -12.93
CA SER A 99 -4.66 20.10 -11.87
C SER A 99 -3.38 19.35 -12.24
N TRP A 100 -3.29 18.87 -13.49
CA TRP A 100 -2.11 18.19 -14.00
C TRP A 100 -0.88 19.11 -14.05
N LEU A 101 -1.05 20.35 -14.52
CA LEU A 101 0.01 21.37 -14.51
C LEU A 101 0.49 21.68 -13.08
N GLY A 102 -0.43 21.80 -12.13
CA GLY A 102 -0.10 21.99 -10.72
C GLY A 102 0.78 20.88 -10.16
N ILE A 103 0.47 19.62 -10.48
CA ILE A 103 1.29 18.46 -10.10
C ILE A 103 2.69 18.56 -10.72
N LEU A 104 2.79 18.87 -12.02
CA LEU A 104 4.08 19.01 -12.70
C LEU A 104 4.94 20.12 -12.09
N ILE A 105 4.34 21.24 -11.71
CA ILE A 105 5.05 22.34 -11.04
C ILE A 105 5.58 21.89 -9.67
N LEU A 106 4.77 21.22 -8.86
CA LEU A 106 5.21 20.69 -7.57
C LEU A 106 6.37 19.71 -7.73
N LEU A 107 6.31 18.84 -8.75
CA LEU A 107 7.36 17.88 -9.05
C LEU A 107 8.65 18.58 -9.49
N ALA A 108 8.54 19.62 -10.33
CA ALA A 108 9.69 20.42 -10.76
C ALA A 108 10.35 21.15 -9.58
N VAL A 109 9.56 21.72 -8.66
CA VAL A 109 10.07 22.37 -7.44
C VAL A 109 10.78 21.34 -6.56
N LEU A 110 10.14 20.19 -6.32
CA LEU A 110 10.71 19.10 -5.52
C LEU A 110 12.05 18.63 -6.09
N MET A 111 12.12 18.37 -7.40
CA MET A 111 13.35 17.95 -8.08
C MET A 111 14.43 19.04 -8.02
N SER A 112 14.05 20.31 -8.10
CA SER A 112 14.99 21.43 -7.97
C SER A 112 15.60 21.51 -6.57
N VAL A 113 14.77 21.31 -5.52
CA VAL A 113 15.24 21.25 -4.13
C VAL A 113 16.15 20.05 -3.92
N LEU A 114 15.77 18.87 -4.41
CA LEU A 114 16.59 17.67 -4.30
C LEU A 114 17.94 17.82 -5.01
N TYR A 115 17.96 18.44 -6.19
CA TYR A 115 19.18 18.73 -6.92
C TYR A 115 20.12 19.67 -6.14
N LEU A 116 19.56 20.69 -5.48
CA LEU A 116 20.34 21.61 -4.65
C LEU A 116 20.88 20.95 -3.37
N LEU A 117 20.14 20.00 -2.79
CA LEU A 117 20.58 19.25 -1.60
C LEU A 117 21.61 18.15 -1.93
N ALA A 118 21.57 17.61 -3.16
CA ALA A 118 22.51 16.60 -3.62
C ALA A 118 23.84 17.18 -4.12
N ARG A 119 23.92 18.51 -4.28
CA ARG A 119 25.13 19.26 -4.64
C ARG A 119 25.84 19.75 -3.38
#